data_AF-A0A5C7Q1W6-F1
#
_entry.id   AF-A0A5C7Q1W6-F1
#
_cell.length_a   1.000
_cell.length_b   1.000
_cell.length_c   1.000
_cell.angle_alpha   90.00
_cell.angle_beta   90.00
_cell.angle_gamma   90.00
#
_symmetry.space_group_name_H-M   'P 1'
#
loop_
_entity.id
_entity.type
_entity.pdbx_description
1 polymer ?
#
loop_
_entity_poly.entity_id
_entity_poly.type
_entity_poly.pdbx_seq_one_letter_code
_entity_poly.pdbx_strand_id
1 'polypeptide(L)'
;MIGTNDVHIHGNSAQEQAWYKEFLRCSTAWLVTPTKKFARPVGNFTYTGSWGNTAVNSFGKYTDAVGASATGTFTGDSVYVFYIIQKSASAIADVEINGVNVGTLNSDGTIGSDSIHADWAHAAHRFSGFGAGTHTIKVTSRGGVRFYFDGIADTSQTGSAPLKLGNIAYFSSAYYTTKGISQATTDAYNAIVDDVADELIADGFNVQKVDINSQIVPTSDLKADGVHWNNSGHLKAFNKFETP
;
A
#
# COMPACT_ATOMS: atom_id res chain seq x y z
N MET A 1 12.07 8.72 0.73
CA MET A 1 10.69 9.23 0.81
C MET A 1 9.84 8.43 -0.16
N ILE A 2 8.76 7.82 0.31
CA ILE A 2 7.79 7.14 -0.54
C ILE A 2 6.77 8.18 -1.01
N GLY A 3 6.43 8.24 -2.32
CA GLY A 3 5.42 9.16 -2.85
C GLY A 3 5.93 10.42 -3.56
N THR A 4 7.19 10.83 -3.36
CA THR A 4 7.74 12.03 -4.01
C THR A 4 7.66 11.98 -5.54
N ASN A 5 8.02 10.83 -6.12
CA ASN A 5 7.93 10.63 -7.56
C ASN A 5 6.46 10.55 -8.01
N ASP A 6 5.61 9.93 -7.21
CA ASP A 6 4.19 9.78 -7.53
C ASP A 6 3.52 11.15 -7.69
N VAL A 7 3.78 12.10 -6.79
CA VAL A 7 3.24 13.47 -6.85
C VAL A 7 3.59 14.14 -8.19
N HIS A 8 4.85 14.09 -8.63
CA HIS A 8 5.30 14.87 -9.79
C HIS A 8 5.15 14.17 -11.15
N ILE A 9 4.85 12.86 -11.16
CA ILE A 9 4.62 12.08 -12.39
C ILE A 9 3.11 11.93 -12.60
N HIS A 10 2.35 11.62 -11.54
CA HIS A 10 0.94 11.27 -11.64
C HIS A 10 -0.02 12.42 -11.29
N GLY A 11 0.48 13.47 -10.63
CA GLY A 11 -0.28 14.69 -10.37
C GLY A 11 -1.60 14.44 -9.63
N ASN A 12 -2.71 14.98 -10.13
CA ASN A 12 -4.02 14.86 -9.48
C ASN A 12 -4.87 13.66 -9.96
N SER A 13 -4.25 12.63 -10.55
CA SER A 13 -4.99 11.45 -10.99
C SER A 13 -5.53 10.67 -9.78
N ALA A 14 -6.86 10.61 -9.65
CA ALA A 14 -7.52 9.89 -8.56
C ALA A 14 -7.18 8.39 -8.55
N GLN A 15 -7.01 7.79 -9.73
CA GLN A 15 -6.65 6.37 -9.87
C GLN A 15 -5.23 6.10 -9.38
N GLU A 16 -4.27 6.97 -9.71
CA GLU A 16 -2.87 6.85 -9.30
C GLU A 16 -2.72 7.08 -7.80
N GLN A 17 -3.47 8.04 -7.27
CA GLN A 17 -3.57 8.28 -5.83
C GLN A 17 -4.15 7.05 -5.09
N ALA A 18 -5.16 6.39 -5.67
CA ALA A 18 -5.68 5.14 -5.12
C ALA A 18 -4.62 4.03 -5.12
N TRP A 19 -3.85 3.88 -6.20
CA TRP A 19 -2.74 2.91 -6.24
C TRP A 19 -1.63 3.24 -5.25
N TYR A 20 -1.28 4.53 -5.12
CA TYR A 20 -0.34 4.99 -4.10
C TYR A 20 -0.82 4.61 -2.70
N LYS A 21 -2.12 4.78 -2.39
CA LYS A 21 -2.72 4.37 -1.12
C LYS A 21 -2.55 2.87 -0.89
N GLU A 22 -2.89 2.03 -1.87
CA GLU A 22 -2.77 0.57 -1.76
C GLU A 22 -1.31 0.10 -1.63
N PHE A 23 -0.37 0.73 -2.34
CA PHE A 23 1.08 0.46 -2.23
C PHE A 23 1.65 0.89 -0.88
N LEU A 24 1.30 2.10 -0.42
CA LEU A 24 1.74 2.61 0.87
C LEU A 24 1.19 1.74 1.99
N ARG A 25 -0.09 1.36 1.91
CA ARG A 25 -0.71 0.41 2.84
C ARG A 25 0.02 -0.93 2.83
N CYS A 26 0.37 -1.48 1.67
CA CYS A 26 1.13 -2.71 1.60
C CYS A 26 2.48 -2.59 2.32
N SER A 27 3.24 -1.53 2.01
CA SER A 27 4.57 -1.32 2.58
C SER A 27 4.53 -1.16 4.09
N THR A 28 3.57 -0.40 4.60
CA THR A 28 3.42 -0.13 6.03
C THR A 28 2.85 -1.31 6.79
N ALA A 29 1.77 -1.94 6.28
CA ALA A 29 1.22 -3.18 6.84
C ALA A 29 2.28 -4.29 6.87
N TRP A 30 3.15 -4.38 5.85
CA TRP A 30 4.24 -5.33 5.83
C TRP A 30 5.23 -5.14 6.98
N LEU A 31 5.52 -3.90 7.36
CA LEU A 31 6.44 -3.58 8.45
C LEU A 31 5.81 -3.83 9.82
N VAL A 32 4.54 -3.48 10.00
CA VAL A 32 3.89 -3.54 11.33
C VAL A 32 3.28 -4.91 11.65
N THR A 33 3.10 -5.80 10.68
CA THR A 33 2.56 -7.15 10.90
C THR A 33 3.69 -8.19 10.99
N PRO A 34 4.10 -8.68 12.17
CA PRO A 34 5.25 -9.59 12.29
C PRO A 34 5.03 -10.94 11.60
N THR A 35 3.79 -11.40 11.51
CA THR A 35 3.41 -12.64 10.83
C THR A 35 2.46 -12.36 9.68
N LYS A 36 2.61 -13.17 8.62
CA LYS A 36 1.83 -13.09 7.39
C LYS A 36 1.49 -14.51 6.96
N LYS A 37 0.26 -14.74 6.54
CA LYS A 37 -0.16 -15.99 5.92
C LYS A 37 -0.04 -15.82 4.43
N PHE A 38 1.10 -16.23 3.87
CA PHE A 38 1.36 -16.16 2.44
C PHE A 38 0.59 -17.23 1.66
N ALA A 39 0.32 -16.96 0.38
CA ALA A 39 -0.47 -17.83 -0.48
C ALA A 39 0.22 -19.17 -0.82
N ARG A 40 1.55 -19.19 -0.99
CA ARG A 40 2.27 -20.41 -1.38
C ARG A 40 2.47 -21.46 -0.29
N PRO A 41 2.88 -21.10 0.94
CA PRO A 41 3.08 -22.08 1.99
C PRO A 41 1.84 -22.96 2.20
N VAL A 42 2.07 -24.26 2.31
CA VAL A 42 1.00 -25.24 2.52
C VAL A 42 0.35 -25.01 3.88
N GLY A 43 -0.98 -25.11 3.94
CA GLY A 43 -1.75 -25.03 5.19
C GLY A 43 -2.30 -23.64 5.52
N ASN A 44 -1.84 -22.58 4.86
CA ASN A 44 -2.39 -21.24 5.09
C ASN A 44 -3.77 -21.05 4.43
N PHE A 45 -3.97 -21.66 3.26
CA PHE A 45 -5.21 -21.55 2.48
C PHE A 45 -5.60 -22.87 1.84
N THR A 46 -6.90 -23.10 1.71
CA THR A 46 -7.49 -24.12 0.83
C THR A 46 -7.87 -23.47 -0.49
N TYR A 47 -7.43 -24.07 -1.59
CA TYR A 47 -7.66 -23.56 -2.94
C TYR A 47 -8.70 -24.37 -3.70
N THR A 48 -9.55 -23.70 -4.46
CA THR A 48 -10.40 -24.30 -5.51
C THR A 48 -10.03 -23.70 -6.87
N GLY A 49 -10.21 -24.48 -7.93
CA GLY A 49 -9.80 -24.09 -9.28
C GLY A 49 -8.28 -24.09 -9.47
N SER A 50 -7.83 -23.59 -10.62
CA SER A 50 -6.41 -23.59 -10.99
C SER A 50 -5.68 -22.39 -10.41
N TRP A 51 -4.57 -22.63 -9.71
CA TRP A 51 -3.68 -21.59 -9.18
C TRP A 51 -2.22 -21.88 -9.53
N GLY A 52 -1.56 -20.90 -10.14
CA GLY A 52 -0.12 -20.92 -10.42
C GLY A 52 0.69 -20.17 -9.35
N ASN A 53 1.99 -20.41 -9.29
CA ASN A 53 2.91 -19.58 -8.51
C ASN A 53 3.31 -18.36 -9.34
N THR A 54 3.28 -17.15 -8.77
CA THR A 54 3.78 -15.95 -9.50
C THR A 54 5.30 -16.03 -9.72
N ALA A 55 5.80 -15.41 -10.80
CA ALA A 55 7.24 -15.21 -10.97
C ALA A 55 7.75 -13.96 -10.25
N VAL A 56 6.85 -13.08 -9.78
CA VAL A 56 7.19 -11.78 -9.20
C VAL A 56 7.88 -11.91 -7.84
N ASN A 57 7.46 -12.88 -7.03
CA ASN A 57 7.97 -13.11 -5.68
C ASN A 57 8.00 -14.61 -5.36
N SER A 58 8.45 -14.99 -4.16
CA SER A 58 8.57 -16.38 -3.73
C SER A 58 7.36 -16.91 -2.94
N PHE A 59 6.33 -16.11 -2.71
CA PHE A 59 5.30 -16.39 -1.71
C PHE A 59 3.84 -16.26 -2.21
N GLY A 60 3.60 -15.61 -3.34
CA GLY A 60 2.29 -15.35 -3.90
C GLY A 60 1.84 -16.32 -4.98
N LYS A 61 0.54 -16.41 -5.24
CA LYS A 61 -0.05 -17.20 -6.32
C LYS A 61 -0.80 -16.30 -7.31
N TYR A 62 -1.15 -16.85 -8.46
CA TYR A 62 -2.06 -16.19 -9.40
C TYR A 62 -3.08 -17.16 -9.97
N THR A 63 -4.18 -16.63 -10.50
CA THR A 63 -5.16 -17.40 -11.26
C THR A 63 -5.76 -16.58 -12.39
N ASP A 64 -6.04 -17.23 -13.52
CA ASP A 64 -6.85 -16.70 -14.63
C ASP A 64 -8.27 -17.30 -14.62
N ALA A 65 -8.52 -18.30 -13.76
CA ALA A 65 -9.75 -19.07 -13.78
C ALA A 65 -10.86 -18.35 -13.02
N VAL A 66 -11.97 -18.08 -13.71
CA VAL A 66 -13.21 -17.57 -13.11
C VAL A 66 -13.69 -18.55 -12.03
N GLY A 67 -14.01 -18.02 -10.85
CA GLY A 67 -14.50 -18.81 -9.71
C GLY A 67 -13.42 -19.57 -8.94
N ALA A 68 -12.15 -19.51 -9.35
CA ALA A 68 -11.05 -20.03 -8.54
C ALA A 68 -10.96 -19.23 -7.24
N SER A 69 -10.81 -19.92 -6.11
CA SER A 69 -10.83 -19.27 -4.80
C SER A 69 -9.70 -19.73 -3.88
N ALA A 70 -9.35 -18.86 -2.94
CA ALA A 70 -8.43 -19.12 -1.83
C ALA A 70 -9.18 -18.83 -0.51
N THR A 71 -9.35 -19.85 0.33
CA THR A 71 -10.05 -19.76 1.60
C THR A 71 -9.09 -19.97 2.75
N GLY A 72 -9.12 -19.08 3.74
CA GLY A 72 -8.27 -19.15 4.94
C GLY A 72 -8.98 -18.56 6.15
N THR A 73 -8.22 -18.32 7.21
CA THR A 73 -8.71 -17.67 8.43
C THR A 73 -7.80 -16.54 8.86
N PHE A 74 -8.35 -15.58 9.58
CA PHE A 74 -7.61 -14.53 10.28
C PHE A 74 -8.20 -14.29 11.66
N THR A 75 -7.46 -13.62 12.54
CA THR A 75 -7.93 -13.26 13.88
C THR A 75 -7.81 -11.75 14.08
N GLY A 76 -8.84 -11.12 14.65
CA GLY A 76 -8.89 -9.67 14.90
C GLY A 76 -9.97 -8.95 14.10
N ASP A 77 -10.12 -7.65 14.35
CA ASP A 77 -11.19 -6.82 13.76
C ASP A 77 -10.99 -6.51 12.28
N SER A 78 -9.72 -6.52 11.84
CA SER A 78 -9.31 -6.16 10.49
C SER A 78 -8.32 -7.14 9.89
N VAL A 79 -8.33 -7.21 8.56
CA VAL A 79 -7.40 -8.01 7.74
C VAL A 79 -6.88 -7.18 6.56
N TYR A 80 -5.58 -7.30 6.32
CA TYR A 80 -4.91 -6.80 5.13
C TYR A 80 -4.80 -7.93 4.12
N VAL A 81 -5.31 -7.72 2.91
CA VAL A 81 -5.20 -8.67 1.80
C VAL A 81 -4.13 -8.17 0.84
N PHE A 82 -3.03 -8.91 0.73
CA PHE A 82 -1.90 -8.58 -0.13
C PHE A 82 -2.10 -9.15 -1.54
N TYR A 83 -1.86 -8.33 -2.54
CA TYR A 83 -1.98 -8.67 -3.95
C TYR A 83 -0.98 -7.85 -4.78
N ILE A 84 -0.97 -8.08 -6.10
CA ILE A 84 -0.13 -7.33 -7.03
C ILE A 84 -1.04 -6.57 -7.98
N ILE A 85 -0.76 -5.28 -8.16
CA ILE A 85 -1.31 -4.46 -9.24
C ILE A 85 -0.28 -4.47 -10.37
N GLN A 86 -0.71 -4.76 -11.61
CA GLN A 86 0.19 -4.86 -12.75
C GLN A 86 -0.46 -4.35 -14.04
N LYS A 87 0.30 -3.59 -14.84
CA LYS A 87 -0.15 -2.98 -16.11
C LYS A 87 -0.60 -3.99 -17.16
N SER A 88 0.01 -5.17 -17.17
CA SER A 88 -0.28 -6.24 -18.12
C SER A 88 -1.24 -7.31 -17.58
N ALA A 89 -1.79 -7.11 -16.37
CA ALA A 89 -2.67 -8.06 -15.70
C ALA A 89 -3.86 -7.33 -15.06
N SER A 90 -5.00 -7.36 -15.74
CA SER A 90 -6.26 -6.79 -15.24
C SER A 90 -7.20 -7.93 -14.86
N ALA A 91 -7.44 -8.08 -13.56
CA ALA A 91 -8.35 -9.06 -13.00
C ALA A 91 -9.01 -8.50 -11.72
N ILE A 92 -10.19 -9.03 -11.42
CA ILE A 92 -10.98 -8.64 -10.26
C ILE A 92 -11.19 -9.88 -9.39
N ALA A 93 -11.15 -9.71 -8.07
CA ALA A 93 -11.57 -10.74 -7.13
C ALA A 93 -12.58 -10.20 -6.13
N ASP A 94 -13.57 -11.02 -5.78
CA ASP A 94 -14.44 -10.80 -4.62
C ASP A 94 -13.74 -11.23 -3.34
N VAL A 95 -13.99 -10.49 -2.26
CA VAL A 95 -13.59 -10.87 -0.91
C VAL A 95 -14.83 -11.11 -0.07
N GLU A 96 -14.91 -12.30 0.51
CA GLU A 96 -15.97 -12.70 1.43
C GLU A 96 -15.38 -12.93 2.82
N ILE A 97 -16.05 -12.40 3.85
CA ILE A 97 -15.69 -12.59 5.27
C ILE A 97 -16.88 -13.23 5.96
N ASN A 98 -16.67 -14.39 6.59
CA ASN A 98 -17.74 -15.20 7.21
C ASN A 98 -18.92 -15.47 6.25
N GLY A 99 -18.63 -15.62 4.95
CA GLY A 99 -19.64 -15.85 3.90
C GLY A 99 -20.37 -14.61 3.38
N VAL A 100 -20.01 -13.40 3.84
CA VAL A 100 -20.58 -12.13 3.36
C VAL A 100 -19.58 -11.44 2.44
N ASN A 101 -19.99 -11.05 1.23
CA ASN A 101 -19.15 -10.24 0.35
C ASN A 101 -18.94 -8.85 0.95
N VAL A 102 -17.67 -8.49 1.19
CA VAL A 102 -17.27 -7.21 1.82
C VAL A 102 -16.64 -6.24 0.83
N GLY A 103 -16.45 -6.65 -0.42
CA GLY A 103 -15.87 -5.81 -1.47
C GLY A 103 -15.08 -6.59 -2.51
N THR A 104 -14.38 -5.83 -3.35
CA THR A 104 -13.61 -6.37 -4.48
C THR A 104 -12.19 -5.82 -4.49
N LEU A 105 -11.26 -6.63 -4.99
CA LEU A 105 -9.89 -6.25 -5.30
C LEU A 105 -9.73 -6.12 -6.81
N ASN A 106 -8.97 -5.13 -7.26
CA ASN A 106 -8.66 -4.91 -8.67
C ASN A 106 -7.15 -4.87 -8.87
N SER A 107 -6.60 -5.77 -9.69
CA SER A 107 -5.17 -5.87 -10.01
C SER A 107 -4.74 -5.00 -11.19
N ASP A 108 -5.65 -4.24 -11.80
CA ASP A 108 -5.36 -3.44 -12.99
C ASP A 108 -4.44 -2.24 -12.70
N GLY A 109 -3.25 -2.24 -13.31
CA GLY A 109 -2.29 -1.13 -13.29
C GLY A 109 -2.11 -0.41 -14.63
N THR A 110 -3.06 -0.57 -15.58
CA THR A 110 -2.85 -0.23 -17.00
C THR A 110 -2.60 1.26 -17.26
N ILE A 111 -3.13 2.14 -16.40
CA ILE A 111 -3.12 3.60 -16.59
C ILE A 111 -1.85 4.28 -16.03
N GLY A 112 -1.03 3.60 -15.20
CA GLY A 112 0.03 4.29 -14.43
C GLY A 112 1.44 3.77 -14.46
N SER A 113 1.66 2.53 -14.87
CA SER A 113 3.03 2.02 -14.90
C SER A 113 3.75 2.36 -16.21
N ASP A 114 4.18 3.60 -16.36
CA ASP A 114 5.20 3.98 -17.35
C ASP A 114 6.63 3.95 -16.75
N SER A 115 6.79 3.33 -15.57
CA SER A 115 8.09 3.11 -14.97
C SER A 115 8.94 2.19 -15.85
N ILE A 116 10.18 2.61 -16.10
CA ILE A 116 11.16 1.95 -16.98
C ILE A 116 11.67 0.62 -16.35
N HIS A 117 11.25 0.25 -15.13
CA HIS A 117 11.91 -0.76 -14.31
C HIS A 117 11.00 -1.82 -13.65
N ALA A 118 9.70 -1.56 -13.46
CA ALA A 118 8.74 -2.60 -13.08
C ALA A 118 7.33 -2.22 -13.55
N ASP A 119 6.63 -3.15 -14.21
CA ASP A 119 5.24 -2.98 -14.66
C ASP A 119 4.20 -3.35 -13.59
N TRP A 120 4.65 -3.51 -12.33
CA TRP A 120 3.87 -4.02 -11.22
C TRP A 120 4.28 -3.39 -9.88
N ALA A 121 3.37 -3.44 -8.91
CA ALA A 121 3.62 -3.06 -7.52
C ALA A 121 2.83 -3.99 -6.58
N HIS A 122 3.40 -4.25 -5.40
CA HIS A 122 2.64 -4.87 -4.33
C HIS A 122 1.61 -3.90 -3.78
N ALA A 123 0.42 -4.41 -3.47
CA ALA A 123 -0.71 -3.65 -2.98
C ALA A 123 -1.34 -4.38 -1.80
N ALA A 124 -2.00 -3.64 -0.93
CA ALA A 124 -2.77 -4.21 0.17
C ALA A 124 -4.06 -3.43 0.37
N HIS A 125 -5.16 -4.17 0.42
CA HIS A 125 -6.46 -3.63 0.79
C HIS A 125 -6.80 -4.03 2.22
N ARG A 126 -7.38 -3.09 2.99
CA ARG A 126 -7.81 -3.32 4.37
C ARG A 126 -9.32 -3.51 4.41
N PHE A 127 -9.75 -4.62 5.01
CA PHE A 127 -11.13 -4.84 5.39
C PHE A 127 -11.21 -4.85 6.92
N SER A 128 -12.20 -4.18 7.51
CA SER A 128 -12.29 -3.96 8.97
C SER A 128 -13.71 -3.95 9.51
N GLY A 129 -13.85 -3.91 10.83
CA GLY A 129 -15.14 -3.82 11.53
C GLY A 129 -15.82 -5.19 11.71
N PHE A 130 -15.04 -6.26 11.79
CA PHE A 130 -15.55 -7.63 11.94
C PHE A 130 -15.72 -8.06 13.41
N GLY A 131 -15.23 -7.24 14.35
CA GLY A 131 -15.15 -7.52 15.76
C GLY A 131 -13.95 -8.39 16.12
N ALA A 132 -13.68 -8.53 17.42
CA ALA A 132 -12.65 -9.45 17.88
C ALA A 132 -13.09 -10.89 17.68
N GLY A 133 -12.22 -11.72 17.11
CA GLY A 133 -12.47 -13.15 16.95
C GLY A 133 -11.71 -13.75 15.79
N THR A 134 -11.94 -15.03 15.54
CA THR A 134 -11.47 -15.71 14.34
C THR A 134 -12.55 -15.63 13.27
N HIS A 135 -12.14 -15.24 12.06
CA HIS A 135 -13.01 -15.10 10.91
C HIS A 135 -12.51 -15.94 9.75
N THR A 136 -13.44 -16.37 8.90
CA THR A 136 -13.09 -16.98 7.61
C THR A 136 -12.98 -15.89 6.56
N ILE A 137 -11.98 -16.01 5.69
CA ILE A 137 -11.83 -15.17 4.51
C ILE A 137 -11.79 -16.05 3.27
N LYS A 138 -12.50 -15.64 2.23
CA LYS A 138 -12.46 -16.26 0.91
C LYS A 138 -12.27 -15.21 -0.16
N VAL A 139 -11.20 -15.35 -0.94
CA VAL A 139 -10.91 -14.51 -2.11
C VAL A 139 -11.27 -15.31 -3.35
N THR A 140 -12.18 -14.80 -4.18
CA THR A 140 -12.68 -15.51 -5.38
C THR A 140 -12.43 -14.68 -6.63
N SER A 141 -11.67 -15.22 -7.58
CA SER A 141 -11.42 -14.55 -8.86
C SER A 141 -12.71 -14.46 -9.69
N ARG A 142 -12.99 -13.26 -10.22
CA ARG A 142 -14.03 -13.04 -11.25
C ARG A 142 -13.51 -13.32 -12.66
N GLY A 143 -12.25 -13.75 -12.80
CA GLY A 143 -11.54 -13.87 -14.06
C GLY A 143 -10.79 -12.59 -14.45
N GLY A 144 -10.28 -12.58 -15.68
CA GLY A 144 -9.34 -11.58 -16.17
C GLY A 144 -7.96 -12.19 -16.41
N VAL A 145 -6.95 -11.34 -16.56
CA VAL A 145 -5.56 -11.77 -16.74
C VAL A 145 -4.85 -11.64 -15.41
N ARG A 146 -4.51 -12.79 -14.81
CA ARG A 146 -3.70 -12.98 -13.61
C ARG A 146 -4.15 -12.15 -12.41
N PHE A 147 -5.18 -12.62 -11.72
CA PHE A 147 -5.41 -12.15 -10.36
C PHE A 147 -4.31 -12.70 -9.44
N TYR A 148 -3.43 -11.82 -8.96
CA TYR A 148 -2.38 -12.18 -8.01
C TYR A 148 -2.90 -12.11 -6.57
N PHE A 149 -2.56 -13.12 -5.79
CA PHE A 149 -2.85 -13.18 -4.36
C PHE A 149 -1.57 -13.53 -3.62
N ASP A 150 -1.05 -12.57 -2.85
CA ASP A 150 0.20 -12.73 -2.11
C ASP A 150 -0.04 -13.33 -0.72
N GLY A 151 -1.18 -13.03 -0.10
CA GLY A 151 -1.58 -13.58 1.19
C GLY A 151 -2.39 -12.59 2.02
N ILE A 152 -2.40 -12.81 3.34
CA ILE A 152 -3.05 -11.91 4.30
C ILE A 152 -2.18 -11.64 5.52
N ALA A 153 -2.44 -10.53 6.21
CA ALA A 153 -2.03 -10.32 7.59
C ALA A 153 -3.20 -9.79 8.41
N ASP A 154 -3.26 -10.22 9.67
CA ASP A 154 -4.30 -9.82 10.59
C ASP A 154 -3.81 -8.84 11.66
N THR A 155 -4.75 -8.23 12.37
CA THR A 155 -4.50 -7.13 13.32
C THR A 155 -4.42 -7.59 14.77
N SER A 156 -4.66 -8.87 15.05
CA SER A 156 -4.56 -9.42 16.42
C SER A 156 -3.12 -9.63 16.91
N GLN A 157 -2.14 -9.33 16.06
CA GLN A 157 -0.75 -9.69 16.27
C GLN A 157 -0.06 -8.80 17.30
N THR A 158 0.63 -9.41 18.25
CA THR A 158 1.48 -8.71 19.22
C THR A 158 2.92 -8.60 18.73
N GLY A 159 3.68 -7.63 19.26
CA GLY A 159 5.12 -7.51 18.96
C GLY A 159 5.43 -6.76 17.66
N SER A 160 4.49 -5.93 17.19
CA SER A 160 4.72 -5.00 16.09
C SER A 160 5.86 -4.03 16.42
N ALA A 161 6.79 -3.83 15.46
CA ALA A 161 7.81 -2.82 15.58
C ALA A 161 7.18 -1.41 15.44
N PRO A 162 7.62 -0.42 16.22
CA PRO A 162 7.18 0.96 16.02
C PRO A 162 7.46 1.44 14.60
N LEU A 163 6.49 2.09 13.97
CA LEU A 163 6.63 2.68 12.63
C LEU A 163 6.51 4.19 12.73
N LYS A 164 7.51 4.92 12.22
CA LYS A 164 7.40 6.36 11.98
C LYS A 164 7.10 6.60 10.50
N LEU A 165 5.98 7.23 10.19
CA LEU A 165 5.57 7.55 8.82
C LEU A 165 5.60 9.05 8.59
N GLY A 166 6.52 9.51 7.74
CA GLY A 166 6.66 10.93 7.40
C GLY A 166 5.85 11.33 6.17
N ASN A 167 5.35 12.56 6.17
CA ASN A 167 4.71 13.16 5.00
C ASN A 167 5.74 13.42 3.86
N ILE A 168 5.25 13.63 2.65
CA ILE A 168 6.03 13.99 1.47
C ILE A 168 6.42 15.47 1.59
N ALA A 169 7.72 15.75 1.41
CA ALA A 169 8.24 17.11 1.44
C ALA A 169 7.67 17.97 0.30
N TYR A 170 7.36 19.23 0.61
CA TYR A 170 6.99 20.21 -0.41
C TYR A 170 8.15 20.50 -1.38
N PHE A 171 7.80 20.77 -2.64
CA PHE A 171 8.74 21.18 -3.68
C PHE A 171 8.98 22.69 -3.68
N SER A 172 10.03 23.13 -4.37
CA SER A 172 10.20 24.56 -4.62
C SER A 172 9.10 25.09 -5.55
N SER A 173 8.74 26.37 -5.44
CA SER A 173 7.75 26.99 -6.33
C SER A 173 8.10 26.82 -7.82
N ALA A 174 9.39 26.95 -8.16
CA ALA A 174 9.88 26.76 -9.53
C ALA A 174 9.68 25.32 -10.02
N TYR A 175 9.85 24.33 -9.14
CA TYR A 175 9.65 22.93 -9.49
C TYR A 175 8.17 22.60 -9.72
N TYR A 176 7.27 23.09 -8.85
CA TYR A 176 5.83 23.00 -9.07
C TYR A 176 5.42 23.55 -10.44
N THR A 177 5.89 24.76 -10.78
CA THR A 177 5.65 25.36 -12.10
C THR A 177 6.18 24.49 -13.24
N THR A 178 7.40 23.98 -13.12
CA THR A 178 8.03 23.13 -14.15
C THR A 178 7.24 21.85 -14.41
N LYS A 179 6.62 21.29 -13.38
CA LYS A 179 5.87 20.03 -13.46
C LYS A 179 4.38 20.21 -13.73
N GLY A 180 3.87 21.45 -13.77
CA GLY A 180 2.45 21.71 -13.96
C GLY A 180 1.57 21.17 -12.82
N ILE A 181 2.14 21.04 -11.61
CA ILE A 181 1.45 20.61 -10.39
C ILE A 181 1.51 21.73 -9.35
N SER A 182 0.83 21.54 -8.21
CA SER A 182 0.76 22.55 -7.14
C SER A 182 1.03 21.95 -5.77
N GLN A 183 1.20 22.79 -4.77
CA GLN A 183 1.26 22.36 -3.37
C GLN A 183 0.03 21.52 -2.98
N ALA A 184 -1.16 21.86 -3.49
CA ALA A 184 -2.39 21.09 -3.25
C ALA A 184 -2.30 19.64 -3.77
N THR A 185 -1.50 19.39 -4.80
CA THR A 185 -1.22 18.02 -5.26
C THR A 185 -0.40 17.28 -4.20
N THR A 186 0.65 17.89 -3.65
CA THR A 186 1.41 17.29 -2.54
C THR A 186 0.53 17.09 -1.30
N ASP A 187 -0.35 18.05 -0.98
CA ASP A 187 -1.29 17.93 0.13
C ASP A 187 -2.24 16.75 -0.04
N ALA A 188 -2.73 16.48 -1.26
CA ALA A 188 -3.59 15.32 -1.54
C ALA A 188 -2.88 13.98 -1.26
N TYR A 189 -1.61 13.85 -1.64
CA TYR A 189 -0.83 12.66 -1.30
C TYR A 189 -0.51 12.57 0.20
N ASN A 190 -0.24 13.71 0.85
CA ASN A 190 -0.02 13.75 2.30
C ASN A 190 -1.27 13.35 3.09
N ALA A 191 -2.46 13.71 2.61
CA ALA A 191 -3.72 13.21 3.17
C ALA A 191 -3.81 11.67 3.07
N ILE A 192 -3.33 11.07 1.98
CA ILE A 192 -3.27 9.61 1.84
C ILE A 192 -2.28 8.99 2.83
N VAL A 193 -1.12 9.62 3.05
CA VAL A 193 -0.15 9.19 4.06
C VAL A 193 -0.79 9.21 5.45
N ASP A 194 -1.50 10.28 5.79
CA ASP A 194 -2.18 10.43 7.06
C ASP A 194 -3.32 9.41 7.24
N ASP A 195 -4.12 9.18 6.19
CA ASP A 195 -5.18 8.17 6.17
C ASP A 195 -4.64 6.76 6.46
N VAL A 196 -3.56 6.36 5.77
CA VAL A 196 -2.97 5.03 5.96
C VAL A 196 -2.38 4.89 7.36
N ALA A 197 -1.76 5.94 7.90
CA ALA A 197 -1.32 5.94 9.30
C ALA A 197 -2.52 5.79 10.26
N ASP A 198 -3.62 6.51 10.04
CA ASP A 198 -4.81 6.42 10.88
C ASP A 198 -5.46 5.02 10.83
N GLU A 199 -5.49 4.38 9.66
CA GLU A 199 -5.96 3.00 9.52
C GLU A 199 -5.14 2.04 10.42
N LEU A 200 -3.81 2.17 10.42
CA LEU A 200 -2.92 1.33 11.22
C LEU A 200 -3.01 1.64 12.72
N ILE A 201 -3.14 2.92 13.09
CA ILE A 201 -3.35 3.33 14.49
C ILE A 201 -4.69 2.78 15.00
N ALA A 202 -5.75 2.87 14.21
CA ALA A 202 -7.07 2.35 14.55
C ALA A 202 -7.06 0.82 14.73
N ASP A 203 -6.18 0.11 14.00
CA ASP A 203 -5.94 -1.32 14.16
C ASP A 203 -5.05 -1.67 15.37
N GLY A 204 -4.60 -0.67 16.14
CA GLY A 204 -3.82 -0.87 17.36
C GLY A 204 -2.31 -1.00 17.14
N PHE A 205 -1.80 -0.70 15.94
CA PHE A 205 -0.35 -0.68 15.69
C PHE A 205 0.29 0.60 16.25
N ASN A 206 1.55 0.48 16.67
CA ASN A 206 2.34 1.62 17.16
C ASN A 206 2.89 2.42 15.97
N VAL A 207 2.07 3.32 15.43
CA VAL A 207 2.44 4.21 14.31
C VAL A 207 2.47 5.66 14.78
N GLN A 208 3.57 6.35 14.46
CA GLN A 208 3.74 7.78 14.70
C GLN A 208 3.78 8.53 13.36
N LYS A 209 2.90 9.52 13.21
CA LYS A 209 2.93 10.47 12.09
C LYS A 209 4.04 11.49 12.31
N VAL A 210 4.87 11.70 11.30
CA VAL A 210 6.01 12.63 11.36
C VAL A 210 5.82 13.75 10.33
N ASP A 211 5.45 14.94 10.81
CA ASP A 211 5.33 16.11 9.95
C ASP A 211 6.71 16.73 9.67
N ILE A 212 7.37 16.28 8.60
CA ILE A 212 8.66 16.84 8.18
C ILE A 212 8.51 18.24 7.59
N ASN A 213 7.34 18.57 7.02
CA ASN A 213 7.07 19.88 6.43
C ASN A 213 7.02 21.00 7.47
N SER A 214 6.79 20.70 8.76
CA SER A 214 6.97 21.67 9.85
C SER A 214 8.40 22.19 10.04
N GLN A 215 9.40 21.56 9.42
CA GLN A 215 10.82 21.92 9.56
C GLN A 215 11.51 22.23 8.23
N ILE A 216 11.12 21.54 7.16
CA ILE A 216 11.70 21.72 5.83
C ILE A 216 11.16 23.01 5.22
N VAL A 217 12.08 23.89 4.84
CA VAL A 217 11.80 25.14 4.12
C VAL A 217 12.23 24.97 2.66
N PRO A 218 11.30 24.87 1.69
CA PRO A 218 11.62 24.53 0.31
C PRO A 218 12.64 25.46 -0.37
N THR A 219 12.73 26.72 0.06
CA THR A 219 13.65 27.72 -0.51
C THR A 219 15.09 27.58 -0.03
N SER A 220 15.34 26.94 1.11
CA SER A 220 16.68 26.84 1.71
C SER A 220 17.16 25.42 1.95
N ASP A 221 16.25 24.45 2.03
CA ASP A 221 16.56 23.07 2.41
C ASP A 221 16.56 22.08 1.23
N LEU A 222 16.22 22.56 0.03
CA LEU A 222 16.29 21.79 -1.22
C LEU A 222 17.57 22.12 -1.99
N LYS A 223 17.98 21.20 -2.86
CA LYS A 223 18.99 21.44 -3.91
C LYS A 223 18.40 22.36 -4.98
N ALA A 224 19.25 22.81 -5.89
CA ALA A 224 18.84 23.64 -7.02
C ALA A 224 17.77 22.99 -7.93
N ASP A 225 17.66 21.66 -7.91
CA ASP A 225 16.61 20.92 -8.61
C ASP A 225 15.21 21.10 -7.99
N GLY A 226 15.10 21.69 -6.81
CA GLY A 226 13.82 22.00 -6.16
C GLY A 226 13.03 20.79 -5.67
N VAL A 227 13.63 19.59 -5.61
CA VAL A 227 12.98 18.35 -5.17
C VAL A 227 13.82 17.55 -4.17
N HIS A 228 15.14 17.48 -4.37
CA HIS A 228 16.01 16.73 -3.47
C HIS A 228 16.44 17.61 -2.30
N TRP A 229 16.53 17.04 -1.10
CA TRP A 229 17.08 17.76 0.05
C TRP A 229 18.57 18.05 -0.14
N ASN A 230 19.00 19.22 0.34
CA ASN A 230 20.41 19.48 0.58
C ASN A 230 20.81 18.99 1.98
N ASN A 231 22.06 19.22 2.40
CA ASN A 231 22.55 18.75 3.70
C ASN A 231 21.72 19.31 4.89
N SER A 232 21.27 20.56 4.82
CA SER A 232 20.40 21.17 5.84
C SER A 232 19.05 20.47 5.89
N GLY A 233 18.43 20.23 4.73
CA GLY A 233 17.16 19.50 4.64
C GLY A 233 17.25 18.07 5.20
N HIS A 234 18.30 17.33 4.85
CA HIS A 234 18.53 15.99 5.40
C HIS A 234 18.68 16.01 6.93
N LEU A 235 19.44 16.95 7.49
CA LEU A 235 19.64 17.08 8.93
C LEU A 235 18.34 17.42 9.67
N LYS A 236 17.54 18.36 9.14
CA LYS A 236 16.25 18.73 9.72
C LYS A 236 15.26 17.58 9.70
N ALA A 237 15.17 16.86 8.59
CA ALA A 237 14.34 15.67 8.49
C ALA A 237 14.77 14.61 9.50
N PHE A 238 16.08 14.31 9.59
CA PHE A 238 16.62 13.37 10.57
C PHE A 238 16.22 13.75 12.01
N ASN A 239 16.46 15.00 12.43
CA ASN A 239 16.10 15.47 13.76
C ASN A 239 14.59 15.33 14.05
N LYS A 240 13.73 15.52 13.04
CA LYS A 240 12.29 15.33 13.18
C LYS A 240 11.94 13.87 13.45
N PHE A 241 12.61 12.92 12.78
CA PHE A 241 12.40 11.49 13.02
C PHE A 241 12.98 11.00 14.36
N GLU A 242 14.02 11.64 14.89
CA GLU A 242 14.59 11.30 16.20
C GLU A 242 13.77 11.84 17.38
N THR A 243 12.89 12.84 17.15
CA THR A 243 12.05 13.37 18.21
C THR A 243 11.01 12.30 18.65
N PRO A 244 10.89 12.00 19.96
CA PRO A 244 9.91 11.05 20.49
C PRO A 244 8.48 11.44 20.14
#